data_AF-A0A661BCD7-F1
#
_entry.id   AF-A0A661BCD7-F1
#
_cell.length_a   1.000
_cell.length_b   1.000
_cell.length_c   1.000
_cell.angle_alpha   90.00
_cell.angle_beta   90.00
_cell.angle_gamma   90.00
#
_symmetry.space_group_name_H-M   'P 1'
#
loop_
_entity.id
_entity.type
_entity.pdbx_description
1 polymer ?
#
loop_
_entity_poly.entity_id
_entity_poly.type
_entity_poly.pdbx_seq_one_letter_code
_entity_poly.pdbx_strand_id
1 'polypeptide(L)'
;QKRKVIGRTFIDVFEREAKRIPNAHWLAQGTLYPDVIESVSFKGPSATIKTHHNVGGLPDKLGFKLIEPLRELFKDEVRKLGKNLAIPDDMLWRHPFPGPGLAVRILGEVTPERLDTLRQADHIFIQELKSAGWYDKIWQAFAVLLPVQSVGVMGDERTYENVIALRAVNSADGMTADWSKIPQDILAKVSTRIVNEVAGINRVVYDITSKPPSTIEWE
;
A
#
# COMPACT_ATOMS: atom_id res chain seq x y z
N GLN A 1 13.54 6.26 -7.75
CA GLN A 1 14.74 5.77 -7.02
C GLN A 1 14.39 4.87 -5.84
N LYS A 2 13.55 5.31 -4.89
CA LYS A 2 13.12 4.54 -3.70
C LYS A 2 12.76 3.08 -3.99
N ARG A 3 11.86 2.84 -4.95
CA ARG A 3 11.43 1.49 -5.36
C ARG A 3 12.60 0.57 -5.74
N LYS A 4 13.59 1.08 -6.48
CA LYS A 4 14.79 0.30 -6.90
C LYS A 4 15.66 -0.05 -5.70
N VAL A 5 15.88 0.89 -4.79
CA VAL A 5 16.70 0.66 -3.58
C VAL A 5 16.04 -0.36 -2.66
N ILE A 6 14.74 -0.23 -2.42
CA ILE A 6 13.98 -1.16 -1.58
C ILE A 6 13.94 -2.55 -2.22
N GLY A 7 13.64 -2.63 -3.52
CA GLY A 7 13.62 -3.90 -4.25
C GLY A 7 14.97 -4.62 -4.23
N ARG A 8 16.07 -3.89 -4.47
CA ARG A 8 17.43 -4.44 -4.36
C ARG A 8 17.73 -4.92 -2.94
N THR A 9 17.45 -4.10 -1.92
CA THR A 9 17.72 -4.46 -0.53
C THR A 9 16.92 -5.70 -0.10
N PHE A 10 15.66 -5.79 -0.53
CA PHE A 10 14.84 -6.97 -0.30
C PHE A 10 15.47 -8.23 -0.90
N ILE A 11 15.93 -8.15 -2.16
CA ILE A 11 16.63 -9.24 -2.83
C ILE A 11 17.89 -9.61 -2.05
N ASP A 12 18.77 -8.65 -1.75
CA ASP A 12 20.04 -8.90 -1.07
C ASP A 12 19.83 -9.60 0.30
N VAL A 13 18.81 -9.18 1.07
CA VAL A 13 18.44 -9.83 2.33
C VAL A 13 17.85 -11.21 2.08
N PHE A 14 16.95 -11.37 1.12
CA PHE A 14 16.35 -12.66 0.78
C PHE A 14 17.42 -13.69 0.38
N GLU A 15 18.37 -13.32 -0.48
CA GLU A 15 19.48 -14.19 -0.89
C GLU A 15 20.33 -14.63 0.30
N ARG A 16 20.62 -13.69 1.22
CA ARG A 16 21.40 -13.97 2.42
C ARG A 16 20.68 -14.96 3.34
N GLU A 17 19.38 -14.79 3.56
CA GLU A 17 18.61 -15.69 4.42
C GLU A 17 18.37 -17.05 3.74
N ALA A 18 18.14 -17.09 2.43
CA ALA A 18 17.99 -18.32 1.65
C ALA A 18 19.22 -19.24 1.77
N LYS A 19 20.44 -18.68 1.71
CA LYS A 19 21.70 -19.43 1.85
C LYS A 19 21.87 -20.10 3.23
N ARG A 20 21.13 -19.65 4.26
CA ARG A 20 21.17 -20.23 5.61
C ARG A 20 20.29 -21.46 5.76
N ILE A 21 19.39 -21.71 4.81
CA ILE A 21 18.44 -22.83 4.87
C ILE A 21 19.00 -23.97 4.01
N PRO A 22 19.48 -25.08 4.63
CA PRO A 22 19.99 -26.21 3.87
C PRO A 22 18.86 -26.88 3.08
N ASN A 23 19.17 -27.36 1.88
CA ASN A 23 18.27 -28.12 1.00
C ASN A 23 17.00 -27.37 0.54
N ALA A 24 17.02 -26.03 0.55
CA ALA A 24 15.96 -25.25 -0.07
C ALA A 24 16.09 -25.33 -1.60
N HIS A 25 15.18 -26.07 -2.25
CA HIS A 25 15.17 -26.26 -3.72
C HIS A 25 14.03 -25.53 -4.42
N TRP A 26 13.02 -25.09 -3.66
CA TRP A 26 11.80 -24.51 -4.19
C TRP A 26 11.58 -23.11 -3.62
N LEU A 27 11.13 -22.20 -4.49
CA LEU A 27 10.63 -20.89 -4.10
C LEU A 27 9.14 -20.84 -4.39
N ALA A 28 8.32 -20.71 -3.34
CA ALA A 28 6.88 -20.54 -3.49
C ALA A 28 6.53 -19.06 -3.69
N GLN A 29 5.68 -18.76 -4.67
CA GLN A 29 5.12 -17.43 -4.90
C GLN A 29 3.59 -17.46 -4.96
N GLY A 30 2.97 -16.41 -4.42
CA GLY A 30 1.51 -16.23 -4.41
C GLY A 30 0.95 -15.54 -5.66
N THR A 31 1.60 -15.73 -6.81
CA THR A 31 1.18 -15.14 -8.10
C THR A 31 -0.24 -15.56 -8.45
N LEU A 32 -1.08 -14.60 -8.89
CA LEU A 32 -2.49 -14.84 -9.23
C LEU A 32 -2.71 -14.85 -10.75
N TYR A 33 -3.87 -15.34 -11.17
CA TYR A 33 -4.23 -15.41 -12.60
C TYR A 33 -4.24 -14.03 -13.30
N PRO A 34 -4.74 -12.94 -12.69
CA PRO A 34 -4.60 -11.60 -13.29
C PRO A 34 -3.15 -11.18 -13.55
N ASP A 35 -2.21 -11.54 -12.66
CA ASP A 35 -0.79 -11.21 -12.82
C ASP A 35 -0.20 -11.92 -14.05
N VAL A 36 -0.64 -13.15 -14.31
CA VAL A 36 -0.23 -13.92 -15.49
C VAL A 36 -0.74 -13.27 -16.76
N ILE A 37 -2.03 -12.91 -16.83
CA ILE A 37 -2.61 -12.28 -18.03
C ILE A 37 -1.93 -10.93 -18.32
N GLU A 38 -1.67 -10.11 -17.29
CA GLU A 38 -0.94 -8.85 -17.44
C GLU A 38 0.47 -9.07 -18.02
N SER A 39 1.16 -10.14 -17.60
CA SER A 39 2.51 -10.44 -18.08
C SER A 39 2.56 -10.96 -19.52
N VAL A 40 1.47 -11.55 -20.02
CA VAL A 40 1.38 -12.15 -21.37
C VAL A 40 0.82 -11.16 -22.40
N SER A 41 0.07 -10.14 -21.99
CA SER A 41 -0.57 -9.19 -22.92
C SER A 41 0.43 -8.21 -23.56
N PHE A 42 1.04 -8.68 -24.63
CA PHE A 42 1.96 -8.01 -25.54
C PHE A 42 1.20 -7.12 -26.55
N LYS A 43 0.65 -5.97 -26.13
CA LYS A 43 0.06 -4.99 -27.08
C LYS A 43 0.58 -3.56 -26.85
N GLY A 44 1.51 -3.14 -27.72
CA GLY A 44 1.94 -1.75 -27.94
C GLY A 44 3.20 -1.34 -27.17
N PRO A 45 3.92 -0.27 -27.59
CA PRO A 45 5.20 0.17 -27.01
C PRO A 45 4.93 0.84 -25.66
N SER A 46 4.44 0.07 -24.70
CA SER A 46 4.37 0.46 -23.32
C SER A 46 5.81 0.40 -22.81
N ALA A 47 6.36 1.59 -22.52
CA ALA A 47 7.56 1.71 -21.71
C ALA A 47 7.48 0.71 -20.55
N THR A 48 8.60 0.10 -20.19
CA THR A 48 8.80 -0.96 -19.18
C THR A 48 8.11 -0.64 -17.83
N ILE A 49 6.79 -0.73 -17.81
CA ILE A 49 5.92 -0.42 -16.69
C ILE A 49 5.57 -1.78 -16.11
N LYS A 50 6.18 -2.09 -14.97
CA LYS A 50 6.09 -3.31 -14.15
C LYS A 50 7.12 -4.41 -14.47
N THR A 51 8.34 -4.20 -13.98
CA THR A 51 9.36 -5.25 -13.79
C THR A 51 9.31 -5.91 -12.40
N HIS A 52 8.30 -5.64 -11.56
CA HIS A 52 8.42 -5.82 -10.09
C HIS A 52 7.32 -6.65 -9.38
N HIS A 53 6.43 -7.35 -10.09
CA HIS A 53 5.43 -8.18 -9.40
C HIS A 53 5.87 -9.63 -9.19
N ASN A 54 6.70 -10.15 -10.10
CA ASN A 54 7.35 -11.44 -9.91
C ASN A 54 8.84 -11.20 -9.67
N VAL A 55 9.48 -12.06 -8.89
CA VAL A 55 10.92 -12.07 -8.69
C VAL A 55 11.64 -12.52 -9.97
N GLY A 56 11.27 -11.95 -11.12
CA GLY A 56 11.64 -12.42 -12.45
C GLY A 56 13.15 -12.49 -12.61
N GLY A 57 13.67 -13.71 -12.76
CA GLY A 57 15.09 -14.00 -12.91
C GLY A 57 15.88 -14.16 -11.60
N LEU A 58 15.27 -13.96 -10.42
CA LEU A 58 15.91 -14.28 -9.13
C LEU A 58 15.92 -15.79 -8.81
N PRO A 59 14.84 -16.57 -9.05
CA PRO A 59 14.84 -18.01 -8.80
C PRO A 59 16.00 -18.70 -9.51
N ASP A 60 16.21 -18.39 -10.80
CA ASP A 60 17.27 -19.01 -11.61
C ASP A 60 18.67 -18.65 -11.11
N LYS A 61 18.89 -17.39 -10.70
CA LYS A 61 20.18 -16.95 -10.14
C LYS A 61 20.50 -17.59 -8.78
N LEU A 62 19.48 -17.97 -8.03
CA LEU A 62 19.62 -18.61 -6.73
C LEU A 62 19.49 -20.14 -6.78
N GLY A 63 19.27 -20.71 -7.96
CA GLY A 63 19.09 -22.16 -8.14
C GLY A 63 17.78 -22.71 -7.60
N PHE A 64 16.76 -21.85 -7.40
CA PHE A 64 15.43 -22.26 -6.98
C PHE A 64 14.56 -22.67 -8.17
N LYS A 65 13.77 -23.73 -7.97
CA LYS A 65 12.62 -24.05 -8.82
C LYS A 65 11.39 -23.30 -8.32
N LEU A 66 10.69 -22.63 -9.22
CA LEU A 66 9.52 -21.83 -8.87
C LEU A 66 8.26 -22.72 -8.72
N ILE A 67 7.46 -22.47 -7.68
CA ILE A 67 6.12 -23.06 -7.50
C ILE A 67 5.08 -21.96 -7.21
N GLU A 68 4.02 -21.90 -8.01
CA GLU A 68 3.00 -20.84 -7.97
C GLU A 68 1.60 -21.45 -7.79
N PRO A 69 1.22 -21.88 -6.57
CA PRO A 69 0.00 -22.66 -6.36
C PRO A 69 -1.29 -21.88 -6.59
N LEU A 70 -1.23 -20.54 -6.63
CA LEU A 70 -2.39 -19.67 -6.80
C LEU A 70 -2.54 -19.13 -8.23
N ARG A 71 -1.67 -19.59 -9.16
CA ARG A 71 -1.52 -19.03 -10.51
C ARG A 71 -2.81 -19.04 -11.34
N GLU A 72 -3.72 -19.97 -11.08
CA GLU A 72 -4.97 -20.14 -11.82
C GLU A 72 -6.18 -19.51 -11.12
N LEU A 73 -5.98 -18.81 -10.00
CA LEU A 73 -7.05 -18.26 -9.18
C LEU A 73 -7.18 -16.73 -9.31
N PHE A 74 -8.41 -16.25 -9.30
CA PHE A 74 -8.75 -14.85 -9.08
C PHE A 74 -8.73 -14.49 -7.58
N LYS A 75 -8.76 -13.19 -7.28
CA LYS A 75 -8.60 -12.68 -5.91
C LYS A 75 -9.73 -13.13 -4.97
N ASP A 76 -10.97 -13.19 -5.46
CA ASP A 76 -12.12 -13.65 -4.69
C ASP A 76 -12.03 -15.17 -4.40
N GLU A 77 -11.50 -15.96 -5.34
CA GLU A 77 -11.24 -17.39 -5.15
C GLU A 77 -10.14 -17.64 -4.12
N VAL A 78 -9.06 -16.84 -4.14
CA VAL A 78 -8.01 -16.92 -3.11
C VAL A 78 -8.55 -16.57 -1.72
N ARG A 79 -9.49 -15.63 -1.61
CA ARG A 79 -10.16 -15.33 -0.33
C ARG A 79 -11.00 -16.52 0.15
N LYS A 80 -11.77 -17.16 -0.73
CA LYS A 80 -12.54 -18.37 -0.41
C LYS A 80 -11.62 -19.52 0.04
N LEU A 81 -10.52 -19.73 -0.68
CA LEU A 81 -9.49 -20.71 -0.31
C LEU A 81 -8.90 -20.39 1.07
N GLY A 82 -8.52 -19.13 1.31
CA GLY A 82 -8.00 -18.70 2.61
C GLY A 82 -8.98 -18.94 3.76
N LYS A 83 -10.29 -18.75 3.53
CA LYS A 83 -11.33 -19.06 4.51
C LYS A 83 -11.40 -20.55 4.83
N ASN A 84 -11.30 -21.41 3.81
CA ASN A 84 -11.24 -22.86 4.00
C ASN A 84 -9.97 -23.30 4.76
N LEU A 85 -8.89 -22.52 4.66
CA LEU A 85 -7.64 -22.70 5.41
C LEU A 85 -7.67 -22.02 6.80
N ALA A 86 -8.82 -21.52 7.25
CA ALA A 86 -9.00 -20.84 8.53
C ALA A 86 -8.10 -19.60 8.73
N ILE A 87 -7.73 -18.91 7.64
CA ILE A 87 -7.07 -17.60 7.73
C ILE A 87 -8.08 -16.58 8.27
N PRO A 88 -7.71 -15.72 9.25
CA PRO A 88 -8.59 -14.70 9.79
C PRO A 88 -9.16 -13.76 8.72
N ASP A 89 -10.45 -13.41 8.85
CA ASP A 89 -11.14 -12.53 7.89
C ASP A 89 -10.46 -11.16 7.79
N ASP A 90 -9.99 -10.59 8.90
CA ASP A 90 -9.29 -9.29 8.89
C ASP A 90 -7.99 -9.31 8.08
N MET A 91 -7.37 -10.47 7.91
CA MET A 91 -6.21 -10.67 7.04
C MET A 91 -6.61 -10.89 5.57
N LEU A 92 -7.69 -11.65 5.30
CA LEU A 92 -8.18 -11.93 3.94
C LEU A 92 -8.78 -10.70 3.24
N TRP A 93 -9.45 -9.86 4.03
CA TRP A 93 -10.15 -8.66 3.55
C TRP A 93 -9.31 -7.39 3.72
N ARG A 94 -8.09 -7.50 4.25
CA ARG A 94 -7.16 -6.37 4.32
C ARG A 94 -6.95 -5.73 2.95
N HIS A 95 -7.00 -4.40 2.91
CA HIS A 95 -6.69 -3.63 1.71
C HIS A 95 -5.30 -3.96 1.16
N PRO A 96 -5.09 -3.83 -0.16
CA PRO A 96 -3.77 -3.95 -0.76
C PRO A 96 -2.78 -2.98 -0.11
N PHE A 97 -1.56 -3.48 0.14
CA PHE A 97 -0.44 -2.69 0.63
C PHE A 97 0.76 -2.84 -0.32
N PRO A 98 1.35 -1.75 -0.81
CA PRO A 98 2.40 -1.82 -1.82
C PRO A 98 3.68 -2.45 -1.26
N GLY A 99 4.44 -3.14 -2.11
CA GLY A 99 5.73 -3.76 -1.71
C GLY A 99 6.74 -2.78 -1.08
N PRO A 100 6.95 -1.57 -1.65
CA PRO A 100 7.74 -0.51 -1.02
C PRO A 100 7.14 0.08 0.26
N GLY A 101 5.91 -0.30 0.62
CA GLY A 101 5.19 0.14 1.81
C GLY A 101 5.06 1.66 1.93
N LEU A 102 5.30 2.18 3.13
CA LEU A 102 5.15 3.60 3.44
C LEU A 102 6.17 4.50 2.71
N ALA A 103 7.24 3.94 2.13
CA ALA A 103 8.24 4.75 1.44
C ALA A 103 7.69 5.49 0.21
N VAL A 104 6.64 4.94 -0.42
CA VAL A 104 5.90 5.56 -1.53
C VAL A 104 4.68 6.35 -1.06
N ARG A 105 4.50 6.53 0.25
CA ARG A 105 3.46 7.36 0.88
C ARG A 105 4.04 8.53 1.68
N ILE A 106 5.37 8.65 1.70
CA ILE A 106 6.07 9.84 2.17
C ILE A 106 6.62 10.52 0.93
N LEU A 107 6.09 11.68 0.59
CA LEU A 107 6.70 12.50 -0.47
C LEU A 107 7.99 13.12 0.06
N GLY A 108 9.06 13.05 -0.73
CA GLY A 108 10.41 13.45 -0.32
C GLY A 108 11.18 12.36 0.44
N GLU A 109 12.05 12.76 1.35
CA GLU A 109 12.94 11.85 2.09
C GLU A 109 12.18 10.96 3.10
N VAL A 110 12.68 9.74 3.30
CA VAL A 110 12.13 8.76 4.25
C VAL A 110 13.05 8.67 5.46
N THR A 111 12.63 9.22 6.59
CA THR A 111 13.34 9.15 7.88
C THR A 111 12.54 8.37 8.91
N PRO A 112 13.16 7.87 10.01
CA PRO A 112 12.44 7.18 11.09
C PRO A 112 11.27 8.00 11.67
N GLU A 113 11.47 9.31 11.83
CA GLU A 113 10.48 10.24 12.40
C GLU A 113 9.29 10.40 11.46
N ARG A 114 9.55 10.65 10.17
CA ARG A 114 8.50 10.76 9.14
C ARG A 114 7.71 9.46 9.00
N LEU A 115 8.38 8.31 9.11
CA LEU A 115 7.71 7.01 9.13
C LEU A 115 6.83 6.84 10.37
N ASP A 116 7.26 7.32 11.52
CA ASP A 116 6.47 7.24 12.76
C ASP A 116 5.22 8.10 12.70
N THR A 117 5.38 9.37 12.32
CA THR A 117 4.27 10.30 12.06
C THR A 117 3.25 9.70 11.07
N LEU A 118 3.73 9.16 9.94
CA LEU A 118 2.83 8.55 8.95
C LEU A 118 2.15 7.28 9.48
N ARG A 119 2.85 6.41 10.22
CA ARG A 119 2.28 5.20 10.80
C ARG A 119 1.12 5.52 11.75
N GLN A 120 1.28 6.53 12.60
CA GLN A 120 0.24 6.95 13.53
C GLN A 120 -0.98 7.52 12.78
N ALA A 121 -0.76 8.40 11.80
CA ALA A 121 -1.85 8.99 11.01
C ALA A 121 -2.62 7.94 10.20
N ASP A 122 -1.92 7.02 9.54
CA ASP A 122 -2.52 5.90 8.79
C ASP A 122 -3.31 4.99 9.73
N HIS A 123 -2.76 4.67 10.91
CA HIS A 123 -3.44 3.86 11.92
C HIS A 123 -4.78 4.48 12.35
N ILE A 124 -4.79 5.77 12.68
CA ILE A 124 -6.03 6.49 13.07
C ILE A 124 -7.04 6.43 11.92
N PHE A 125 -6.62 6.71 10.69
CA PHE A 125 -7.53 6.70 9.54
C PHE A 125 -8.17 5.32 9.34
N ILE A 126 -7.36 4.26 9.34
CA ILE A 126 -7.87 2.89 9.18
C ILE A 126 -8.76 2.47 10.35
N GLN A 127 -8.40 2.84 11.59
CA GLN A 127 -9.18 2.52 12.78
C GLN A 127 -10.57 3.16 12.73
N GLU A 128 -10.66 4.43 12.33
CA GLU A 128 -11.95 5.14 12.22
C GLU A 128 -12.81 4.56 11.09
N LEU A 129 -12.21 4.23 9.95
CA LEU A 129 -12.94 3.54 8.86
C LEU A 129 -13.50 2.19 9.30
N LYS A 130 -12.74 1.41 10.07
CA LYS A 130 -13.22 0.13 10.64
C LYS A 130 -14.33 0.36 11.64
N SER A 131 -14.14 1.29 12.58
CA SER A 131 -15.11 1.60 13.65
C SER A 131 -16.44 2.11 13.09
N ALA A 132 -16.41 2.83 11.96
CA ALA A 132 -17.59 3.34 11.27
C ALA A 132 -18.20 2.37 10.25
N GLY A 133 -17.70 1.13 10.13
CA GLY A 133 -18.19 0.14 9.16
C GLY A 133 -18.01 0.56 7.70
N TRP A 134 -16.97 1.35 7.42
CA TRP A 134 -16.64 1.89 6.09
C TRP A 134 -15.44 1.21 5.45
N TYR A 135 -14.60 0.52 6.22
CA TYR A 135 -13.38 -0.14 5.73
C TYR A 135 -13.66 -1.11 4.56
N ASP A 136 -14.65 -1.99 4.71
CA ASP A 136 -14.98 -3.01 3.70
C ASP A 136 -15.74 -2.45 2.48
N LYS A 137 -16.19 -1.19 2.56
CA LYS A 137 -16.84 -0.48 1.44
C LYS A 137 -15.83 0.24 0.55
N ILE A 138 -14.56 0.21 0.94
CA ILE A 138 -13.45 0.89 0.26
C ILE A 138 -12.51 -0.17 -0.31
N TRP A 139 -12.03 0.04 -1.54
CA TRP A 139 -11.08 -0.88 -2.16
C TRP A 139 -9.67 -0.73 -1.55
N GLN A 140 -9.22 0.51 -1.35
CA GLN A 140 -7.98 0.82 -0.64
C GLN A 140 -8.08 2.20 0.02
N ALA A 141 -7.65 2.28 1.28
CA ALA A 141 -7.51 3.52 2.04
C ALA A 141 -6.12 3.62 2.67
N PHE A 142 -5.57 4.84 2.74
CA PHE A 142 -4.30 5.14 3.40
C PHE A 142 -4.06 6.63 3.59
N ALA A 143 -3.06 6.97 4.40
CA ALA A 143 -2.53 8.32 4.53
C ALA A 143 -1.24 8.53 3.72
N VAL A 144 -0.97 9.78 3.34
CA VAL A 144 0.24 10.23 2.63
C VAL A 144 0.80 11.47 3.33
N LEU A 145 2.09 11.45 3.67
CA LEU A 145 2.79 12.58 4.28
C LEU A 145 3.38 13.49 3.19
N LEU A 146 2.91 14.73 3.14
CA LEU A 146 3.35 15.71 2.15
C LEU A 146 4.61 16.46 2.64
N PRO A 147 5.48 16.94 1.74
CA PRO A 147 6.68 17.70 2.11
C PRO A 147 6.36 19.20 2.13
N VAL A 148 5.19 19.55 2.65
CA VAL A 148 4.71 20.93 2.78
C VAL A 148 4.33 21.20 4.22
N GLN A 149 4.77 22.34 4.72
CA GLN A 149 4.37 22.82 6.03
C GLN A 149 3.17 23.76 5.89
N SER A 150 2.32 23.78 6.90
CA SER A 150 1.21 24.71 6.96
C SER A 150 1.17 25.41 8.30
N VAL A 151 0.67 26.65 8.30
CA VAL A 151 0.39 27.37 9.54
C VAL A 151 -0.83 26.75 10.20
N GLY A 152 -0.68 26.42 11.47
CA GLY A 152 -1.75 26.01 12.37
C GLY A 152 -1.73 26.87 13.62
N VAL A 153 -2.80 26.74 14.42
CA VAL A 153 -2.86 27.28 15.78
C VAL A 153 -3.17 26.09 16.67
N MET A 154 -2.26 25.77 17.59
CA MET A 154 -2.43 24.70 18.56
C MET A 154 -2.21 25.28 19.95
N GLY A 155 -3.25 25.30 20.78
CA GLY A 155 -3.28 26.14 21.98
C GLY A 155 -3.25 27.62 21.60
N ASP A 156 -2.38 28.38 22.25
CA ASP A 156 -2.22 29.82 22.01
C ASP A 156 -1.02 30.16 21.08
N GLU A 157 -0.33 29.14 20.55
CA GLU A 157 0.87 29.31 19.73
C GLU A 157 0.65 28.95 18.24
N ARG A 158 1.39 29.65 17.37
CA ARG A 158 1.45 29.34 15.95
C ARG A 158 2.38 28.15 15.72
N THR A 159 1.92 27.19 14.94
CA THR A 159 2.69 25.99 14.57
C THR A 159 2.92 25.94 13.07
N TYR A 160 4.05 25.34 12.67
CA TYR A 160 4.43 25.11 11.28
C TYR A 160 4.73 23.62 11.08
N GLU A 161 3.66 22.83 10.94
CA GLU A 161 3.72 21.37 10.89
C GLU A 161 3.32 20.82 9.52
N ASN A 162 3.50 19.51 9.33
CA ASN A 162 3.25 18.86 8.05
C ASN A 162 1.76 18.74 7.73
N VAL A 163 1.48 18.59 6.44
CA VAL A 163 0.15 18.22 5.91
C VAL A 163 0.09 16.73 5.64
N ILE A 164 -0.99 16.08 6.07
CA ILE A 164 -1.33 14.71 5.68
C ILE A 164 -2.46 14.72 4.65
N ALA A 165 -2.32 13.93 3.60
CA ALA A 165 -3.39 13.65 2.66
C ALA A 165 -3.99 12.27 2.94
N LEU A 166 -5.31 12.23 3.08
CA LEU A 166 -6.07 11.00 3.17
C LEU A 166 -6.49 10.59 1.76
N ARG A 167 -6.26 9.32 1.41
CA ARG A 167 -6.65 8.74 0.12
C ARG A 167 -7.52 7.51 0.37
N ALA A 168 -8.71 7.50 -0.20
CA ALA A 168 -9.56 6.32 -0.25
C ALA A 168 -10.21 6.22 -1.62
N VAL A 169 -10.19 5.03 -2.22
CA VAL A 169 -10.71 4.80 -3.57
C VAL A 169 -11.54 3.54 -3.65
N ASN A 170 -12.48 3.54 -4.59
CA ASN A 170 -13.24 2.39 -5.02
C ASN A 170 -12.84 2.00 -6.44
N SER A 171 -12.58 0.71 -6.63
CA SER A 171 -12.12 0.15 -7.89
C SER A 171 -12.55 -1.31 -8.02
N ALA A 172 -12.72 -1.78 -9.25
CA ALA A 172 -12.94 -3.20 -9.54
C ALA A 172 -11.61 -3.97 -9.65
N ASP A 173 -10.61 -3.36 -10.30
CA ASP A 173 -9.38 -4.03 -10.74
C ASP A 173 -8.10 -3.20 -10.51
N GLY A 174 -8.22 -2.00 -9.96
CA GLY A 174 -7.13 -1.05 -9.77
C GLY A 174 -6.71 -0.30 -11.04
N MET A 175 -7.30 -0.58 -12.21
CA MET A 175 -6.98 0.12 -13.47
C MET A 175 -7.67 1.48 -13.55
N THR A 176 -8.94 1.55 -13.18
CA THR A 176 -9.70 2.79 -12.96
C THR A 176 -10.20 2.83 -11.53
N ALA A 177 -10.30 4.02 -10.95
CA ALA A 177 -10.78 4.17 -9.59
C ALA A 177 -11.45 5.52 -9.39
N ASP A 178 -12.55 5.55 -8.65
CA ASP A 178 -13.15 6.79 -8.17
C ASP A 178 -12.80 6.99 -6.68
N TRP A 179 -12.72 8.23 -6.25
CA TRP A 179 -12.48 8.53 -4.85
C TRP A 179 -13.70 8.14 -4.01
N SER A 180 -13.48 7.60 -2.81
CA SER A 180 -14.56 7.12 -1.96
C SER A 180 -15.32 8.28 -1.32
N LYS A 181 -16.64 8.33 -1.47
CA LYS A 181 -17.49 9.37 -0.86
C LYS A 181 -17.76 9.07 0.61
N ILE A 182 -16.69 9.12 1.43
CA ILE A 182 -16.77 8.90 2.87
C ILE A 182 -17.62 10.03 3.49
N PRO A 183 -18.59 9.71 4.36
CA PRO A 183 -19.36 10.68 5.11
C PRO A 183 -18.50 11.73 5.80
N GLN A 184 -18.93 12.99 5.73
CA GLN A 184 -18.15 14.14 6.22
C GLN A 184 -17.88 14.09 7.73
N ASP A 185 -18.79 13.50 8.50
CA ASP A 185 -18.66 13.27 9.94
C ASP A 185 -17.49 12.32 10.27
N ILE A 186 -17.31 11.25 9.48
CA ILE A 186 -16.18 10.34 9.63
C ILE A 186 -14.87 11.06 9.28
N LEU A 187 -14.84 11.80 8.17
CA LEU A 187 -13.65 12.57 7.77
C LEU A 187 -13.30 13.66 8.80
N ALA A 188 -14.29 14.34 9.35
CA ALA A 188 -14.10 15.32 10.41
C ALA A 188 -13.50 14.68 11.66
N LYS A 189 -14.03 13.53 12.10
CA LYS A 189 -13.50 12.78 13.25
C LYS A 189 -12.05 12.33 13.03
N VAL A 190 -11.73 11.77 11.86
CA VAL A 190 -10.36 11.41 11.48
C VAL A 190 -9.44 12.63 11.54
N SER A 191 -9.87 13.73 10.94
CA SER A 191 -9.09 14.98 10.92
C SER A 191 -8.77 15.47 12.34
N THR A 192 -9.78 15.54 13.21
CA THR A 192 -9.63 15.94 14.61
C THR A 192 -8.66 15.03 15.36
N ARG A 193 -8.81 13.70 15.22
CA ARG A 193 -7.93 12.74 15.89
C ARG A 193 -6.49 12.86 15.42
N ILE A 194 -6.25 12.96 14.11
CA ILE A 194 -4.88 13.07 13.59
C ILE A 194 -4.20 14.34 14.11
N VAL A 195 -4.87 15.50 14.04
CA VAL A 195 -4.27 16.77 14.49
C VAL A 195 -4.02 16.79 16.00
N ASN A 196 -4.86 16.14 16.80
CA ASN A 196 -4.73 16.15 18.25
C ASN A 196 -3.77 15.07 18.79
N GLU A 197 -3.68 13.92 18.12
CA GLU A 197 -2.94 12.75 18.63
C GLU A 197 -1.57 12.57 17.96
N VAL A 198 -1.36 13.08 16.75
CA VAL A 198 -0.14 12.86 15.97
C VAL A 198 0.73 14.10 15.95
N ALA A 199 1.82 14.05 16.71
CA ALA A 199 2.84 15.09 16.67
C ALA A 199 3.42 15.23 15.24
N GLY A 200 3.59 16.48 14.79
CA GLY A 200 4.15 16.76 13.47
C GLY A 200 3.12 17.04 12.37
N ILE A 201 1.81 17.01 12.68
CA ILE A 201 0.72 17.26 11.71
C ILE A 201 -0.24 18.31 12.27
N ASN A 202 -0.54 19.34 11.49
CA ASN A 202 -1.56 20.34 11.86
C ASN A 202 -2.61 20.57 10.78
N ARG A 203 -2.56 19.82 9.68
CA ARG A 203 -3.51 19.94 8.59
C ARG A 203 -3.74 18.61 7.91
N VAL A 204 -5.01 18.33 7.64
CA VAL A 204 -5.48 17.13 6.97
C VAL A 204 -6.23 17.55 5.71
N VAL A 205 -5.95 16.89 4.59
CA VAL A 205 -6.68 17.06 3.32
C VAL A 205 -7.19 15.71 2.82
N TYR A 206 -8.17 15.73 1.92
CA TYR A 206 -8.73 14.52 1.31
C TYR A 206 -8.60 14.58 -0.21
N ASP A 207 -8.06 13.52 -0.81
CA ASP A 207 -7.87 13.44 -2.26
C ASP A 207 -9.15 12.99 -2.98
N ILE A 208 -9.75 13.94 -3.69
CA ILE A 208 -10.98 13.80 -4.48
C ILE A 208 -10.72 13.60 -5.98
N THR A 209 -9.49 13.19 -6.36
CA THR A 209 -9.10 13.01 -7.77
C THR A 209 -9.29 11.55 -8.20
N SER A 210 -10.07 11.30 -9.24
CA SER A 210 -10.24 9.94 -9.80
C SER A 210 -9.00 9.48 -10.58
N LYS A 211 -8.91 8.18 -10.83
CA LYS A 211 -7.95 7.55 -11.75
C LYS A 211 -8.70 7.09 -13.01
N PRO A 212 -8.42 7.64 -14.20
CA PRO A 212 -7.59 8.83 -14.48
C PRO A 212 -8.23 10.16 -14.00
N PRO A 213 -7.49 11.29 -13.93
CA PRO A 213 -6.13 11.52 -14.42
C PRO A 213 -5.01 11.12 -13.43
N SER A 214 -5.34 10.89 -12.16
CA SER A 214 -4.36 10.57 -11.12
C SER A 214 -4.00 9.08 -11.08
N THR A 215 -3.04 8.70 -10.24
CA THR A 215 -2.84 7.33 -9.77
C THR A 215 -3.49 7.13 -8.39
N ILE A 216 -3.53 5.89 -7.91
CA ILE A 216 -4.02 5.61 -6.55
C ILE A 216 -2.99 6.10 -5.51
N GLU A 217 -1.74 5.63 -5.61
CA GLU A 217 -0.62 6.05 -4.76
C GLU A 217 -0.07 7.42 -5.18
N TRP A 218 0.57 8.11 -4.23
CA TRP A 218 1.17 9.44 -4.37
C TRP A 218 2.69 9.32 -4.15
N GLU A 219 3.48 9.26 -5.23
CA GLU A 219 4.94 9.04 -5.16
C GLU A 219 5.79 10.05 -5.93
#